data_AF-X0V045-F1
#
_entry.id   AF-X0V045-F1
#
_cell.length_a   1.000
_cell.length_b   1.000
_cell.length_c   1.000
_cell.angle_alpha   90.00
_cell.angle_beta   90.00
_cell.angle_gamma   90.00
#
_symmetry.space_group_name_H-M   'P 1'
#
loop_
_entity.id
_entity.type
_entity.pdbx_description
1 polymer ?
#
loop_
_entity_poly.entity_id
_entity_poly.type
_entity_poly.pdbx_seq_one_letter_code
_entity_poly.pdbx_strand_id
1 'polypeptide(L)'
;MLEGVGGYECGDHLPGRISERGRRAYERMVADLVVNPGDVELSVSRRPAAKTRGVGPGDYDYVIITKTDWVDDFQPLADWKTQKGVPAAIVTTTWIYSEYTGGNVAQIRAFVQDAHANWGATYFLLGGDTDVVPYHSRSFPSIDPYESVPNDTYYADYDDDWTCEVHVGRASVANTAAIGTFNGKVFTYEKNPPLSDYAKTATFLGCDQSCGGGEGENCKTDIKDLYLPASWTYRREYDSEPGTHKTDFIAYLNLGNNLVDHIDHC
;
A
#
# COMPACT_ATOMS: atom_id res chain seq x y z
N MET A 1 0.44 23.06 -12.11
CA MET A 1 0.41 24.20 -11.18
C MET A 1 1.55 23.95 -10.20
N LEU A 2 2.42 24.93 -9.97
CA LEU A 2 3.55 24.79 -9.05
C LEU A 2 3.16 25.50 -7.76
N GLU A 3 2.90 24.77 -6.70
CA GLU A 3 2.78 25.33 -5.35
C GLU A 3 3.75 24.60 -4.43
N GLY A 4 4.50 25.36 -3.64
CA GLY A 4 5.42 24.84 -2.64
C GLY A 4 5.79 25.94 -1.66
N VAL A 5 5.81 25.60 -0.37
CA VAL A 5 6.36 26.46 0.68
C VAL A 5 7.88 26.28 0.69
N GLY A 6 8.62 27.37 0.95
CA GLY A 6 10.08 27.40 0.85
C GLY A 6 10.78 26.20 1.47
N GLY A 7 11.45 25.41 0.62
CA GLY A 7 12.25 24.25 1.01
C GLY A 7 11.85 22.94 0.32
N TYR A 8 10.60 22.84 -0.15
CA TYR A 8 10.10 21.75 -0.99
C TYR A 8 9.08 22.33 -1.98
N GLU A 9 9.36 22.24 -3.27
CA GLU A 9 8.30 22.25 -4.28
C GLU A 9 8.26 20.81 -4.78
N CYS A 10 7.28 20.05 -4.27
CA CYS A 10 6.98 18.73 -4.77
C CYS A 10 6.35 18.92 -6.16
N GLY A 11 6.94 18.30 -7.16
CA GLY A 11 6.23 17.98 -8.37
C GLY A 11 6.34 16.46 -8.46
N ASP A 12 5.25 15.81 -8.88
CA ASP A 12 5.11 14.37 -9.11
C ASP A 12 6.19 13.83 -10.05
N HIS A 13 7.41 13.77 -9.55
CA HIS A 13 8.60 13.49 -10.33
C HIS A 13 9.28 12.28 -9.73
N LEU A 14 9.72 11.39 -10.62
CA LEU A 14 10.51 10.26 -10.19
C LEU A 14 11.79 10.75 -9.50
N PRO A 15 12.23 10.06 -8.42
CA PRO A 15 13.46 10.41 -7.75
C PRO A 15 14.64 10.14 -8.68
N GLY A 16 15.69 10.96 -8.56
CA GLY A 16 16.87 10.87 -9.42
C GLY A 16 17.57 9.51 -9.40
N ARG A 17 17.36 8.73 -8.32
CA ARG A 17 17.95 7.41 -8.11
C ARG A 17 16.93 6.27 -8.21
N ILE A 18 15.76 6.51 -8.80
CA ILE A 18 14.78 5.45 -9.05
C ILE A 18 15.43 4.31 -9.83
N SER A 19 15.16 3.07 -9.40
CA SER A 19 15.63 1.90 -10.15
C SER A 19 14.92 1.80 -11.50
N GLU A 20 15.56 1.11 -12.46
CA GLU A 20 14.93 0.81 -13.76
C GLU A 20 13.61 0.04 -13.59
N ARG A 21 13.55 -0.83 -12.57
CA ARG A 21 12.33 -1.56 -12.19
C ARG A 21 11.25 -0.58 -11.72
N GLY A 22 11.59 0.33 -10.81
CA GLY A 22 10.68 1.37 -10.32
C GLY A 22 10.17 2.25 -11.46
N ARG A 23 11.07 2.74 -12.33
CA ARG A 23 10.71 3.55 -13.50
C ARG A 23 9.68 2.85 -14.38
N ARG A 24 9.92 1.58 -14.74
CA ARG A 24 8.98 0.78 -15.55
C ARG A 24 7.64 0.54 -14.86
N ALA A 25 7.63 0.42 -13.54
CA ALA A 25 6.39 0.27 -12.78
C ALA A 25 5.54 1.54 -12.87
N TYR A 26 6.14 2.71 -12.63
CA TYR A 26 5.44 4.00 -12.78
C TYR A 26 4.97 4.23 -14.22
N GLU A 27 5.79 3.90 -15.21
CA GLU A 27 5.44 4.07 -16.63
C GLU A 27 4.17 3.28 -16.97
N ARG A 28 4.11 2.03 -16.53
CA ARG A 28 2.92 1.18 -16.71
C ARG A 28 1.72 1.72 -15.97
N MET A 29 1.89 2.13 -14.72
CA MET A 29 0.79 2.69 -13.93
C MET A 29 0.17 3.91 -14.61
N VAL A 30 0.99 4.85 -15.09
CA VAL A 30 0.49 6.04 -15.79
C VAL A 30 -0.12 5.66 -17.13
N ALA A 31 0.51 4.75 -17.89
CA ALA A 31 0.00 4.27 -19.17
C ALA A 31 -1.38 3.61 -19.04
N ASP A 32 -1.61 2.84 -17.98
CA ASP A 32 -2.89 2.17 -17.73
C ASP A 32 -4.02 3.15 -17.33
N LEU A 33 -3.68 4.37 -16.90
CA LEU A 33 -4.63 5.41 -16.48
C LEU A 33 -5.04 6.36 -17.61
N VAL A 34 -4.32 6.37 -18.73
CA VAL A 34 -4.54 7.34 -19.82
C VAL A 34 -5.03 6.66 -21.09
N VAL A 35 -5.83 7.38 -21.88
CA VAL A 35 -6.35 6.89 -23.17
C VAL A 35 -5.27 6.80 -24.25
N ASN A 36 -4.13 7.48 -24.07
CA ASN A 36 -2.99 7.55 -24.99
C ASN A 36 -1.69 7.02 -24.34
N PRO A 37 -1.61 5.72 -24.00
CA PRO A 37 -0.48 5.14 -23.27
C PRO A 37 0.87 5.30 -23.97
N GLY A 38 0.89 5.42 -25.30
CA GLY A 38 2.11 5.60 -26.09
C GLY A 38 2.77 6.98 -25.96
N ASP A 39 2.06 7.97 -25.41
CA ASP A 39 2.56 9.33 -25.22
C ASP A 39 3.09 9.56 -23.79
N VAL A 40 3.08 8.52 -22.94
CA VAL A 40 3.57 8.63 -21.57
C VAL A 40 5.09 8.74 -21.56
N GLU A 41 5.58 9.93 -21.23
CA GLU A 41 7.01 10.19 -21.02
C GLU A 41 7.26 10.58 -19.56
N LEU A 42 8.08 9.79 -18.86
CA LEU A 42 8.46 10.09 -17.48
C LEU A 42 9.66 11.05 -17.45
N SER A 43 9.45 12.22 -16.85
CA SER A 43 10.52 13.14 -16.49
C SER A 43 11.10 12.77 -15.12
N VAL A 44 12.41 12.59 -15.04
CA VAL A 44 13.12 12.56 -13.76
C VAL A 44 13.38 14.00 -13.33
N SER A 45 13.17 14.31 -12.06
CA SER A 45 13.50 15.64 -11.52
C SER A 45 14.97 15.96 -11.84
N ARG A 46 15.22 17.03 -12.60
CA ARG A 46 16.57 17.54 -12.89
C ARG A 46 17.15 18.37 -11.73
N ARG A 47 16.48 18.43 -10.58
CA ARG A 47 16.98 19.15 -9.41
C ARG A 47 18.12 18.36 -8.74
N PRO A 48 19.09 19.05 -8.14
CA PRO A 48 20.02 18.40 -7.22
C PRO A 48 19.21 17.66 -6.16
N ALA A 49 19.65 16.45 -5.79
CA ALA A 49 19.10 15.76 -4.62
C ALA A 49 18.99 16.75 -3.47
N ALA A 50 17.83 16.81 -2.81
CA ALA A 50 17.67 17.63 -1.62
C ALA A 50 18.85 17.36 -0.69
N LYS A 51 19.41 18.41 -0.06
CA LYS A 51 20.49 18.24 0.93
C LYS A 51 20.03 17.14 1.89
N THR A 52 20.78 16.04 1.94
CA THR A 52 20.53 14.88 2.80
C THR A 52 20.26 15.38 4.21
N ARG A 53 19.06 15.16 4.76
CA ARG A 53 18.75 15.56 6.14
C ARG A 53 19.12 14.46 7.13
N GLY A 54 19.01 13.18 6.75
CA GLY A 54 19.41 12.05 7.60
C GLY A 54 20.05 10.84 6.90
N VAL A 55 19.66 10.52 5.65
CA VAL A 55 20.24 9.38 4.92
C VAL A 55 21.23 9.80 3.83
N GLY A 56 22.37 9.11 3.75
CA GLY A 56 23.28 9.21 2.62
C GLY A 56 22.78 8.46 1.38
N PRO A 57 23.50 8.56 0.24
CA PRO A 57 23.19 7.80 -0.96
C PRO A 57 23.13 6.27 -0.70
N GLY A 58 22.02 5.63 -1.06
CA GLY A 58 21.81 4.17 -1.07
C GLY A 58 21.01 3.72 -2.29
N ASP A 59 20.77 2.43 -2.48
CA ASP A 59 19.97 1.89 -3.62
C ASP A 59 18.97 0.88 -3.07
N TYR A 60 17.82 1.38 -2.60
CA TYR A 60 16.76 0.57 -1.98
C TYR A 60 15.41 0.95 -2.59
N ASP A 61 14.66 -0.03 -3.08
CA ASP A 61 13.31 0.14 -3.62
C ASP A 61 12.24 -0.01 -2.51
N TYR A 62 12.55 -0.79 -1.47
CA TYR A 62 11.60 -1.20 -0.42
C TYR A 62 12.16 -0.94 0.98
N VAL A 63 11.42 -0.25 1.83
CA VAL A 63 11.88 0.10 3.18
C VAL A 63 10.88 -0.41 4.22
N ILE A 64 11.36 -1.17 5.21
CA ILE A 64 10.58 -1.58 6.37
C ILE A 64 10.89 -0.64 7.53
N ILE A 65 9.90 0.06 8.05
CA ILE A 65 10.02 0.91 9.23
C ILE A 65 9.45 0.15 10.43
N THR A 66 10.26 -0.16 11.44
CA THR A 66 9.81 -0.91 12.61
C THR A 66 10.58 -0.50 13.88
N LYS A 67 10.31 -1.10 15.04
CA LYS A 67 11.14 -0.89 16.24
C LYS A 67 12.37 -1.79 16.25
N THR A 68 13.40 -1.39 16.99
CA THR A 68 14.67 -2.11 17.10
C THR A 68 14.50 -3.59 17.45
N ASP A 69 13.59 -3.93 18.36
CA ASP A 69 13.38 -5.31 18.83
C ASP A 69 12.86 -6.28 17.75
N TRP A 70 12.32 -5.76 16.64
CA TRP A 70 11.68 -6.55 15.58
C TRP A 70 12.48 -6.59 14.28
N VAL A 71 13.69 -6.01 14.26
CA VAL A 71 14.56 -6.01 13.08
C VAL A 71 14.82 -7.44 12.60
N ASP A 72 15.23 -8.34 13.51
CA ASP A 72 15.54 -9.73 13.17
C ASP A 72 14.30 -10.50 12.69
N ASP A 73 13.11 -10.19 13.21
CA ASP A 73 11.85 -10.84 12.79
C ASP A 73 11.43 -10.41 11.37
N PHE A 74 11.74 -9.17 10.96
CA PHE A 74 11.49 -8.66 9.61
C PHE A 74 12.63 -8.93 8.62
N GLN A 75 13.83 -9.29 9.08
CA GLN A 75 14.98 -9.57 8.23
C GLN A 75 14.69 -10.60 7.11
N PRO A 76 13.98 -11.72 7.36
CA PRO A 76 13.63 -12.66 6.30
C PRO A 76 12.81 -12.04 5.16
N LEU A 77 11.96 -11.04 5.48
CA LEU A 77 11.18 -10.34 4.47
C LEU A 77 12.06 -9.41 3.63
N ALA A 78 12.94 -8.64 4.27
CA ALA A 78 13.89 -7.78 3.58
C ALA A 78 14.83 -8.59 2.66
N ASP A 79 15.33 -9.72 3.14
CA ASP A 79 16.17 -10.63 2.37
C ASP A 79 15.43 -11.18 1.15
N TRP A 80 14.18 -11.60 1.33
CA TRP A 80 13.36 -12.11 0.24
C TRP A 80 13.06 -11.04 -0.82
N LYS A 81 12.67 -9.82 -0.41
CA LYS A 81 12.43 -8.71 -1.34
C LYS A 81 13.70 -8.40 -2.14
N THR A 82 14.85 -8.34 -1.47
CA THR A 82 16.16 -8.14 -2.12
C THR A 82 16.47 -9.26 -3.09
N GLN A 83 16.29 -10.52 -2.68
CA GLN A 83 16.55 -11.71 -3.50
C GLN A 83 15.73 -11.71 -4.81
N LYS A 84 14.49 -11.22 -4.78
CA LYS A 84 13.62 -11.14 -5.97
C LYS A 84 13.78 -9.86 -6.80
N GLY A 85 14.85 -9.09 -6.55
CA GLY A 85 15.19 -7.91 -7.33
C GLY A 85 14.49 -6.63 -6.88
N VAL A 86 14.10 -6.55 -5.61
CA VAL A 86 13.57 -5.34 -4.96
C VAL A 86 14.43 -5.03 -3.73
N PRO A 87 15.61 -4.40 -3.90
CA PRO A 87 16.55 -4.18 -2.80
C PRO A 87 15.87 -3.52 -1.62
N ALA A 88 15.98 -4.13 -0.44
CA ALA A 88 15.22 -3.73 0.74
C ALA A 88 16.11 -3.35 1.92
N ALA A 89 15.68 -2.35 2.70
CA ALA A 89 16.30 -1.93 3.94
C ALA A 89 15.31 -1.97 5.10
N ILE A 90 15.82 -2.21 6.32
CA ILE A 90 15.07 -2.05 7.56
C ILE A 90 15.61 -0.82 8.28
N VAL A 91 14.71 0.08 8.67
CA VAL A 91 15.04 1.31 9.39
C VAL A 91 14.22 1.37 10.68
N THR A 92 14.88 1.66 11.79
CA THR A 92 14.22 1.66 13.09
C THR A 92 13.59 3.02 13.40
N THR A 93 12.43 3.00 14.07
CA THR A 93 11.79 4.22 14.57
C THR A 93 12.70 4.99 15.51
N THR A 94 13.47 4.30 16.36
CA THR A 94 14.48 4.92 17.23
C THR A 94 15.51 5.73 16.46
N TRP A 95 16.02 5.20 15.34
CA TRP A 95 16.98 5.91 14.50
C TRP A 95 16.31 7.10 13.79
N ILE A 96 15.11 6.91 13.23
CA ILE A 96 14.36 8.01 12.60
C ILE A 96 14.15 9.16 13.60
N TYR A 97 13.74 8.86 14.84
CA TYR A 97 13.48 9.88 15.84
C TYR A 97 14.76 10.57 16.33
N SER A 98 15.94 9.98 16.16
CA SER A 98 17.21 10.63 16.48
C SER A 98 17.77 11.50 15.36
N GLU A 99 17.51 11.16 14.10
CA GLU A 99 18.06 11.88 12.94
C GLU A 99 17.17 13.04 12.46
N TYR A 100 15.85 12.93 12.64
CA TYR A 100 14.90 13.92 12.15
C TYR A 100 14.34 14.76 13.30
N THR A 101 13.95 16.01 13.02
CA THR A 101 13.38 16.91 14.02
C THR A 101 11.85 16.96 13.92
N GLY A 102 11.17 17.11 15.05
CA GLY A 102 9.70 17.24 15.12
C GLY A 102 9.07 16.15 15.99
N GLY A 103 7.75 15.98 15.89
CA GLY A 103 7.08 14.83 16.48
C GLY A 103 7.24 13.58 15.62
N ASN A 104 7.08 12.40 16.22
CA ASN A 104 7.30 11.09 15.58
C ASN A 104 6.69 10.95 14.18
N VAL A 105 5.44 11.40 13.98
CA VAL A 105 4.75 11.38 12.68
C VAL A 105 5.47 12.26 11.65
N ALA A 106 5.85 13.49 12.01
CA ALA A 106 6.58 14.38 11.11
C ALA A 106 8.00 13.86 10.81
N GLN A 107 8.66 13.24 11.80
CA GLN A 107 9.98 12.62 11.64
C GLN A 107 9.93 11.44 10.65
N ILE A 108 8.91 10.59 10.73
CA ILE A 108 8.72 9.48 9.78
C ILE A 108 8.44 9.99 8.36
N ARG A 109 7.53 10.98 8.18
CA ARG A 109 7.27 11.58 6.86
C ARG A 109 8.55 12.17 6.26
N ALA A 110 9.34 12.89 7.06
CA ALA A 110 10.61 13.46 6.61
C ALA A 110 11.62 12.37 6.19
N PHE A 111 11.69 11.25 6.94
CA PHE A 111 12.51 10.11 6.55
C PHE A 111 12.04 9.48 5.23
N VAL A 112 10.74 9.28 5.03
CA VAL A 112 10.18 8.71 3.80
C VAL A 112 10.55 9.57 2.57
N GLN A 113 10.38 10.89 2.68
CA GLN A 113 10.79 11.85 1.65
C GLN A 113 12.30 11.76 1.34
N ASP A 114 13.13 11.69 2.38
CA ASP A 114 14.58 11.56 2.27
C ASP A 114 15.00 10.25 1.60
N ALA A 115 14.40 9.12 2.00
CA ALA A 115 14.67 7.80 1.43
C ALA A 115 14.21 7.71 -0.02
N HIS A 116 13.04 8.25 -0.36
CA HIS A 116 12.58 8.36 -1.74
C HIS A 116 13.58 9.16 -2.58
N ALA A 117 13.96 10.35 -2.13
CA ALA A 117 14.87 11.22 -2.88
C ALA A 117 16.29 10.65 -3.02
N ASN A 118 16.84 10.04 -1.98
CA ASN A 118 18.26 9.65 -1.92
C ASN A 118 18.53 8.17 -2.19
N TRP A 119 17.52 7.31 -2.04
CA TRP A 119 17.62 5.87 -2.31
C TRP A 119 16.82 5.42 -3.52
N GLY A 120 15.87 6.25 -3.99
CA GLY A 120 14.90 5.83 -5.00
C GLY A 120 13.80 4.93 -4.45
N ALA A 121 13.62 4.88 -3.12
CA ALA A 121 12.64 4.00 -2.48
C ALA A 121 11.22 4.41 -2.82
N THR A 122 10.43 3.47 -3.34
CA THR A 122 9.03 3.72 -3.76
C THR A 122 8.03 2.92 -2.92
N TYR A 123 8.49 1.95 -2.14
CA TYR A 123 7.64 1.10 -1.29
C TYR A 123 8.07 1.19 0.17
N PHE A 124 7.14 1.49 1.06
CA PHE A 124 7.36 1.60 2.49
C PHE A 124 6.38 0.70 3.24
N LEU A 125 6.90 -0.19 4.08
CA LEU A 125 6.13 -1.04 4.97
C LEU A 125 6.27 -0.56 6.42
N LEU A 126 5.18 -0.11 7.01
CA LEU A 126 5.10 0.18 8.44
C LEU A 126 4.94 -1.15 9.18
N GLY A 127 6.04 -1.65 9.75
CA GLY A 127 6.14 -2.92 10.46
C GLY A 127 5.74 -2.78 11.93
N GLY A 128 4.44 -2.79 12.20
CA GLY A 128 3.87 -2.69 13.53
C GLY A 128 2.52 -2.00 13.56
N ASP A 129 1.81 -2.14 14.68
CA ASP A 129 0.60 -1.36 14.96
C ASP A 129 0.95 0.09 15.35
N THR A 130 -0.05 0.88 15.70
CA THR A 130 0.03 2.33 15.95
C THR A 130 0.87 2.71 17.16
N ASP A 131 1.12 1.78 18.09
CA ASP A 131 2.03 1.93 19.22
C ASP A 131 3.51 1.80 18.84
N VAL A 132 3.80 1.13 17.71
CA VAL A 132 5.16 0.93 17.18
C VAL A 132 5.49 1.98 16.13
N VAL A 133 4.61 2.15 15.14
CA VAL A 133 4.73 3.17 14.10
C VAL A 133 3.44 3.99 14.10
N PRO A 134 3.45 5.26 14.54
CA PRO A 134 2.22 6.05 14.63
C PRO A 134 1.58 6.27 13.26
N TYR A 135 0.33 6.70 13.26
CA TYR A 135 -0.41 7.13 12.07
C TYR A 135 -0.68 8.64 12.17
N HIS A 136 -1.11 9.27 11.07
CA HIS A 136 -1.68 10.61 11.09
C HIS A 136 -3.20 10.54 11.00
N SER A 137 -3.95 11.47 11.60
CA SER A 137 -5.42 11.53 11.43
C SER A 137 -5.85 12.70 10.55
N ARG A 138 -6.78 12.50 9.61
CA ARG A 138 -7.36 13.58 8.82
C ARG A 138 -8.82 13.80 9.23
N SER A 139 -9.18 15.04 9.52
CA SER A 139 -10.56 15.40 9.90
C SER A 139 -11.36 15.76 8.65
N PHE A 140 -12.63 15.33 8.62
CA PHE A 140 -13.56 15.65 7.55
C PHE A 140 -14.83 16.27 8.12
N PRO A 141 -14.81 17.52 8.64
CA PRO A 141 -15.90 18.05 9.44
C PRO A 141 -17.25 18.15 8.73
N SER A 142 -17.25 18.18 7.39
CA SER A 142 -18.46 18.17 6.56
C SER A 142 -19.07 16.78 6.36
N ILE A 143 -18.33 15.72 6.69
CA ILE A 143 -18.77 14.31 6.58
C ILE A 143 -18.99 13.75 7.98
N ASP A 144 -17.99 13.87 8.84
CA ASP A 144 -18.03 13.51 10.26
C ASP A 144 -17.36 14.63 11.09
N PRO A 145 -18.14 15.46 11.80
CA PRO A 145 -17.60 16.53 12.63
C PRO A 145 -17.00 16.05 13.96
N TYR A 146 -17.14 14.77 14.31
CA TYR A 146 -16.78 14.25 15.63
C TYR A 146 -15.50 13.42 15.60
N GLU A 147 -15.25 12.69 14.51
CA GLU A 147 -14.12 11.77 14.43
C GLU A 147 -13.16 12.11 13.28
N SER A 148 -11.86 11.97 13.58
CA SER A 148 -10.82 12.07 12.56
C SER A 148 -10.42 10.68 12.11
N VAL A 149 -10.25 10.51 10.80
CA VAL A 149 -9.97 9.22 10.18
C VAL A 149 -8.47 8.92 10.27
N PRO A 150 -8.05 7.79 10.83
CA PRO A 150 -6.67 7.32 10.76
C PRO A 150 -6.19 7.18 9.31
N ASN A 151 -4.98 7.65 9.04
CA ASN A 151 -4.46 7.78 7.69
C ASN A 151 -2.93 7.60 7.62
N ASP A 152 -2.49 6.50 7.01
CA ASP A 152 -1.07 6.30 6.69
C ASP A 152 -0.67 6.96 5.34
N THR A 153 -1.62 7.39 4.49
CA THR A 153 -1.29 8.10 3.24
C THR A 153 -0.60 9.43 3.50
N TYR A 154 -0.69 9.98 4.71
CA TYR A 154 0.09 11.13 5.15
C TYR A 154 1.61 10.92 4.99
N TYR A 155 2.10 9.68 5.11
CA TYR A 155 3.51 9.37 4.86
C TYR A 155 3.86 9.29 3.37
N ALA A 156 2.85 9.11 2.52
CA ALA A 156 2.98 8.86 1.10
C ALA A 156 2.79 10.10 0.23
N ASP A 157 1.92 11.00 0.68
CA ASP A 157 1.59 12.30 0.09
C ASP A 157 2.54 13.35 0.70
N TYR A 158 3.26 14.13 -0.11
CA TYR A 158 4.29 15.06 0.36
C TYR A 158 3.86 16.52 0.43
N ASP A 159 2.79 16.90 -0.26
CA ASP A 159 2.32 18.29 -0.38
C ASP A 159 0.81 18.47 -0.08
N ASP A 160 0.17 17.41 0.42
CA ASP A 160 -1.23 17.34 0.84
C ASP A 160 -2.24 17.53 -0.31
N ASP A 161 -1.82 17.27 -1.55
CA ASP A 161 -2.64 17.38 -2.77
C ASP A 161 -3.53 16.15 -3.06
N TRP A 162 -3.44 15.12 -2.20
CA TRP A 162 -4.14 13.82 -2.29
C TRP A 162 -3.56 12.82 -3.28
N THR A 163 -2.45 13.14 -3.93
CA THR A 163 -1.66 12.25 -4.76
C THR A 163 -0.52 11.69 -3.91
N CYS A 164 -0.36 10.37 -3.93
CA CYS A 164 0.74 9.73 -3.20
C CYS A 164 1.96 9.60 -4.10
N GLU A 165 3.10 10.15 -3.70
CA GLU A 165 4.37 9.97 -4.42
C GLU A 165 4.96 8.58 -4.23
N VAL A 166 4.67 7.92 -3.10
CA VAL A 166 5.17 6.58 -2.77
C VAL A 166 4.06 5.64 -2.31
N HIS A 167 4.35 4.34 -2.32
CA HIS A 167 3.43 3.32 -1.83
C HIS A 167 3.70 3.02 -0.36
N VAL A 168 2.74 3.33 0.51
CA VAL A 168 2.81 2.99 1.93
C VAL A 168 1.80 1.87 2.23
N GLY A 169 2.26 0.83 2.90
CA GLY A 169 1.42 -0.22 3.47
C GLY A 169 1.82 -0.50 4.91
N ARG A 170 0.92 -1.12 5.69
CA ARG A 170 1.17 -1.47 7.09
C ARG A 170 1.04 -2.97 7.32
N ALA A 171 2.06 -3.57 7.93
CA ALA A 171 1.94 -4.85 8.59
C ALA A 171 1.51 -4.59 10.04
N SER A 172 0.20 -4.51 10.29
CA SER A 172 -0.30 -4.28 11.65
C SER A 172 -0.12 -5.56 12.49
N VAL A 173 0.88 -5.52 13.37
CA VAL A 173 1.33 -6.66 14.17
C VAL A 173 1.69 -6.18 15.57
N ALA A 174 1.32 -6.98 16.59
CA ALA A 174 1.52 -6.64 18.00
C ALA A 174 2.66 -7.43 18.68
N ASN A 175 3.23 -8.44 18.01
CA ASN A 175 4.28 -9.29 18.56
C ASN A 175 5.01 -10.10 17.45
N THR A 176 6.09 -10.78 17.83
CA THR A 176 6.94 -11.58 16.92
C THR A 176 6.19 -12.73 16.25
N ALA A 177 5.21 -13.36 16.93
CA ALA A 177 4.38 -14.40 16.33
C ALA A 177 3.46 -13.85 15.22
N ALA A 178 2.92 -12.64 15.40
CA ALA A 178 2.14 -11.95 14.37
C ALA A 178 3.02 -11.55 13.16
N ILE A 179 4.27 -11.13 13.39
CA ILE A 179 5.26 -10.90 12.31
C ILE A 179 5.53 -12.19 11.54
N GLY A 180 5.79 -13.29 12.24
CA GLY A 180 5.97 -14.60 11.62
C GLY A 180 4.77 -15.02 10.77
N THR A 181 3.55 -14.76 11.24
CA THR A 181 2.32 -15.02 10.49
C THR A 181 2.20 -14.13 9.24
N PHE A 182 2.51 -12.84 9.35
CA PHE A 182 2.52 -11.91 8.21
C PHE A 182 3.54 -12.36 7.15
N ASN A 183 4.79 -12.56 7.55
CA ASN A 183 5.87 -13.01 6.67
C ASN A 183 5.55 -14.37 6.03
N GLY A 184 5.01 -15.31 6.80
CA GLY A 184 4.61 -16.63 6.30
C GLY A 184 3.55 -16.55 5.19
N LYS A 185 2.55 -15.67 5.34
CA LYS A 185 1.55 -15.43 4.29
C LYS A 185 2.17 -14.82 3.04
N VAL A 186 3.03 -13.80 3.19
CA VAL A 186 3.75 -13.16 2.06
C VAL A 186 4.62 -14.18 1.33
N PHE A 187 5.37 -15.01 2.04
CA PHE A 187 6.22 -16.02 1.42
C PHE A 187 5.41 -17.12 0.75
N THR A 188 4.30 -17.55 1.33
CA THR A 188 3.40 -18.51 0.69
C THR A 188 2.93 -17.94 -0.64
N TYR A 189 2.40 -16.72 -0.65
CA TYR A 189 1.88 -16.10 -1.86
C TYR A 189 2.97 -15.87 -2.92
N GLU A 190 4.14 -15.35 -2.53
CA GLU A 190 5.17 -14.94 -3.49
C GLU A 190 6.13 -16.06 -3.91
N LYS A 191 6.27 -17.14 -3.12
CA LYS A 191 7.17 -18.27 -3.43
C LYS A 191 6.42 -19.48 -3.93
N ASN A 192 5.36 -19.88 -3.22
CA ASN A 192 4.68 -21.16 -3.40
C ASN A 192 3.16 -21.00 -3.24
N PRO A 193 2.49 -20.16 -4.06
CA PRO A 193 1.05 -19.97 -3.91
C PRO A 193 0.31 -21.27 -4.26
N PRO A 194 -0.83 -21.57 -3.60
CA PRO A 194 -1.70 -22.64 -4.06
C PRO A 194 -2.12 -22.38 -5.51
N LEU A 195 -1.81 -23.32 -6.42
CA LEU A 195 -2.13 -23.16 -7.85
C LEU A 195 -3.48 -23.76 -8.23
N SER A 196 -3.94 -24.77 -7.48
CA SER A 196 -5.29 -25.33 -7.63
C SER A 196 -6.30 -24.48 -6.88
N ASP A 197 -7.43 -24.19 -7.51
CA ASP A 197 -8.63 -23.59 -6.90
C ASP A 197 -8.44 -22.25 -6.19
N TYR A 198 -7.27 -21.61 -6.34
CA TYR A 198 -6.93 -20.33 -5.71
C TYR A 198 -6.57 -19.28 -6.76
N ALA A 199 -5.49 -19.51 -7.53
CA ALA A 199 -4.84 -18.47 -8.36
C ALA A 199 -5.76 -17.76 -9.38
N LYS A 200 -6.79 -18.45 -9.88
CA LYS A 200 -7.80 -17.90 -10.80
C LYS A 200 -9.21 -17.95 -10.22
N THR A 201 -9.33 -17.75 -8.91
CA THR A 201 -10.61 -17.77 -8.21
C THR A 201 -10.87 -16.41 -7.58
N ALA A 202 -12.03 -15.83 -7.88
CA ALA A 202 -12.53 -14.61 -7.28
C ALA A 202 -13.87 -14.88 -6.55
N THR A 203 -14.04 -14.30 -5.36
CA THR A 203 -15.32 -14.26 -4.65
C THR A 203 -15.77 -12.82 -4.49
N PHE A 204 -16.95 -12.48 -5.02
CA PHE A 204 -17.53 -11.15 -4.86
C PHE A 204 -18.72 -11.17 -3.91
N LEU A 205 -18.71 -10.26 -2.95
CA LEU A 205 -19.70 -10.14 -1.90
C LEU A 205 -20.39 -8.78 -2.06
N GLY A 206 -21.71 -8.79 -2.19
CA GLY A 206 -22.48 -7.59 -2.49
C GLY A 206 -23.77 -7.53 -1.71
N CYS A 207 -23.78 -6.73 -0.66
CA CYS A 207 -24.95 -6.49 0.17
C CYS A 207 -25.59 -5.14 -0.19
N ASP A 208 -26.88 -5.02 0.07
CA ASP A 208 -27.64 -3.83 -0.28
C ASP A 208 -27.36 -2.69 0.70
N GLN A 209 -27.19 -1.47 0.17
CA GLN A 209 -27.08 -0.31 1.04
C GLN A 209 -28.45 0.09 1.61
N SER A 210 -29.52 -0.29 0.93
CA SER A 210 -30.91 -0.10 1.34
C SER A 210 -31.73 -1.35 1.00
N CYS A 211 -32.62 -1.80 1.88
CA CYS A 211 -33.34 -3.07 1.69
C CYS A 211 -34.00 -3.17 0.29
N GLY A 212 -33.51 -4.08 -0.55
CA GLY A 212 -34.02 -4.30 -1.91
C GLY A 212 -33.48 -3.32 -2.96
N GLY A 213 -32.41 -2.60 -2.65
CA GLY A 213 -31.78 -1.62 -3.54
C GLY A 213 -30.86 -2.25 -4.60
N GLY A 214 -30.31 -3.44 -4.32
CA GLY A 214 -29.44 -4.16 -5.25
C GLY A 214 -28.12 -3.45 -5.56
N GLU A 215 -27.74 -2.38 -4.84
CA GLU A 215 -26.61 -1.53 -5.23
C GLU A 215 -25.29 -2.31 -5.16
N GLY A 216 -25.11 -3.10 -4.11
CA GLY A 216 -23.93 -3.95 -3.92
C GLY A 216 -23.83 -5.04 -4.99
N GLU A 217 -24.92 -5.79 -5.20
CA GLU A 217 -24.99 -6.84 -6.22
C GLU A 217 -24.75 -6.30 -7.63
N ASN A 218 -25.43 -5.20 -8.01
CA ASN A 218 -25.28 -4.60 -9.33
C ASN A 218 -23.84 -4.14 -9.55
N CYS A 219 -23.24 -3.47 -8.56
CA CYS A 219 -21.84 -3.06 -8.63
C CYS A 219 -20.89 -4.26 -8.81
N LYS A 220 -21.06 -5.33 -8.03
CA LYS A 220 -20.23 -6.54 -8.18
C LYS A 220 -20.46 -7.25 -9.52
N THR A 221 -21.68 -7.22 -10.03
CA THR A 221 -22.01 -7.77 -11.36
C THR A 221 -21.32 -6.98 -12.46
N ASP A 222 -21.35 -5.65 -12.41
CA ASP A 222 -20.65 -4.78 -13.35
C ASP A 222 -19.12 -5.01 -13.30
N ILE A 223 -18.53 -5.08 -12.11
CA ILE A 223 -17.08 -5.35 -11.97
C ILE A 223 -16.73 -6.70 -12.58
N LYS A 224 -17.55 -7.73 -12.34
CA LYS A 224 -17.34 -9.08 -12.86
C LYS A 224 -17.43 -9.08 -14.39
N ASP A 225 -18.47 -8.48 -14.96
CA ASP A 225 -18.70 -8.52 -16.42
C ASP A 225 -17.70 -7.65 -17.20
N LEU A 226 -17.21 -6.55 -16.61
CA LEU A 226 -16.26 -5.64 -17.26
C LEU A 226 -14.79 -6.06 -17.08
N TYR A 227 -14.42 -6.61 -15.92
CA TYR A 227 -13.01 -6.73 -15.54
C TYR A 227 -12.56 -8.14 -15.12
N LEU A 228 -13.47 -9.05 -14.74
CA LEU A 228 -13.06 -10.40 -14.36
C LEU A 228 -12.88 -11.29 -15.60
N PRO A 229 -11.68 -11.84 -15.88
CA PRO A 229 -11.49 -12.65 -17.07
C PRO A 229 -12.36 -13.90 -17.04
N ALA A 230 -13.01 -14.23 -18.16
CA ALA A 230 -13.93 -15.38 -18.25
C ALA A 230 -13.30 -16.74 -17.89
N SER A 231 -11.97 -16.85 -17.86
CA SER A 231 -11.25 -18.05 -17.42
C SER A 231 -11.15 -18.21 -15.91
N TRP A 232 -11.62 -17.25 -15.11
CA TRP A 232 -11.59 -17.30 -13.66
C TRP A 232 -12.83 -18.01 -13.11
N THR A 233 -12.63 -18.78 -12.05
CA THR A 233 -13.73 -19.26 -11.22
C THR A 233 -14.32 -18.08 -10.46
N TYR A 234 -15.60 -17.86 -10.65
CA TYR A 234 -16.35 -16.78 -10.01
C TYR A 234 -17.32 -17.37 -8.98
N ARG A 235 -17.19 -16.91 -7.74
CA ARG A 235 -18.08 -17.20 -6.62
C ARG A 235 -18.74 -15.88 -6.20
N ARG A 236 -19.94 -15.99 -5.66
CA ARG A 236 -20.67 -14.83 -5.18
C ARG A 236 -21.56 -15.18 -4.01
N GLU A 237 -21.83 -14.18 -3.21
CA GLU A 237 -22.90 -14.20 -2.23
C GLU A 237 -23.42 -12.77 -2.15
N TYR A 238 -24.70 -12.61 -2.48
CA TYR A 238 -25.40 -11.34 -2.58
C TYR A 238 -26.64 -11.37 -1.68
N ASP A 239 -27.19 -10.20 -1.37
CA ASP A 239 -28.43 -10.12 -0.57
C ASP A 239 -29.62 -10.84 -1.23
N SER A 240 -29.60 -11.00 -2.55
CA SER A 240 -30.62 -11.76 -3.29
C SER A 240 -30.47 -13.28 -3.15
N GLU A 241 -29.33 -13.78 -2.68
CA GLU A 241 -29.07 -15.21 -2.49
C GLU A 241 -29.73 -15.72 -1.20
N PRO A 242 -30.29 -16.94 -1.19
CA PRO A 242 -30.89 -17.50 0.01
C PRO A 242 -29.81 -18.00 0.97
N GLY A 243 -30.02 -17.87 2.28
CA GLY A 243 -29.13 -18.48 3.27
C GLY A 243 -28.87 -17.57 4.45
N THR A 244 -27.71 -17.78 5.07
CA THR A 244 -27.21 -16.85 6.08
C THR A 244 -25.91 -16.31 5.53
N HIS A 245 -25.94 -15.13 4.90
CA HIS A 245 -24.81 -14.53 4.18
C HIS A 245 -23.48 -14.66 4.95
N LYS A 246 -23.49 -14.51 6.29
CA LYS A 246 -22.31 -14.78 7.13
C LYS A 246 -21.74 -16.20 6.99
N THR A 247 -22.56 -17.24 7.11
CA THR A 247 -22.12 -18.64 6.99
C THR A 247 -21.61 -18.92 5.59
N ASP A 248 -22.33 -18.43 4.59
CA ASP A 248 -22.04 -18.66 3.18
C ASP A 248 -20.75 -17.92 2.76
N PHE A 249 -20.54 -16.68 3.24
CA PHE A 249 -19.29 -15.94 3.12
C PHE A 249 -18.11 -16.72 3.72
N ILE A 250 -18.24 -17.20 4.96
CA ILE A 250 -17.17 -17.97 5.62
C ILE A 250 -16.88 -19.26 4.83
N ALA A 251 -17.92 -19.93 4.33
CA ALA A 251 -17.75 -21.11 3.49
C ALA A 251 -16.97 -20.78 2.22
N TYR A 252 -17.34 -19.73 1.48
CA TYR A 252 -16.63 -19.31 0.27
C TYR A 252 -15.19 -18.89 0.54
N LEU A 253 -14.92 -18.17 1.62
CA LEU A 253 -13.55 -17.79 2.01
C LEU A 253 -12.68 -19.02 2.25
N ASN A 254 -13.21 -20.04 2.93
CA ASN A 254 -12.50 -21.28 3.24
C ASN A 254 -12.22 -22.16 2.01
N LEU A 255 -12.93 -21.94 0.89
CA LEU A 255 -12.66 -22.65 -0.37
C LEU A 255 -11.42 -22.13 -1.12
N GLY A 256 -10.77 -21.07 -0.64
CA GLY A 256 -9.58 -20.48 -1.23
C GLY A 256 -9.89 -19.54 -2.39
N ASN A 257 -9.46 -18.28 -2.29
CA ASN A 257 -9.71 -17.25 -3.29
C ASN A 257 -8.49 -16.36 -3.43
N ASN A 258 -8.02 -16.13 -4.65
CA ASN A 258 -6.95 -15.18 -4.91
C ASN A 258 -7.44 -13.73 -4.81
N LEU A 259 -8.70 -13.49 -5.18
CA LEU A 259 -9.34 -12.19 -5.08
C LEU A 259 -10.64 -12.31 -4.28
N VAL A 260 -10.81 -11.43 -3.30
CA VAL A 260 -12.09 -11.23 -2.61
C VAL A 260 -12.41 -9.75 -2.72
N ASP A 261 -13.59 -9.44 -3.21
CA ASP A 261 -14.07 -8.07 -3.35
C ASP A 261 -15.43 -7.95 -2.67
N HIS A 262 -15.57 -7.00 -1.76
CA HIS A 262 -16.73 -6.88 -0.88
C HIS A 262 -17.28 -5.46 -0.88
N ILE A 263 -18.60 -5.33 -0.81
CA ILE A 263 -19.30 -4.07 -0.57
C ILE A 263 -20.47 -4.35 0.35
N ASP A 264 -20.54 -3.61 1.45
CA ASP A 264 -21.59 -3.63 2.45
C ASP A 264 -21.42 -2.39 3.36
N HIS A 265 -22.31 -2.24 4.32
CA HIS A 265 -22.12 -1.38 5.48
C HIS A 265 -21.06 -1.95 6.43
N CYS A 266 -20.31 -1.06 7.09
CA CYS A 266 -19.36 -1.40 8.13
C CYS A 266 -19.68 -0.66 9.44
#